data_AF-A0A933QDI2-F1
#
_entry.id   AF-A0A933QDI2-F1
#
_cell.length_a   1.000
_cell.length_b   1.000
_cell.length_c   1.000
_cell.angle_alpha   90.00
_cell.angle_beta   90.00
_cell.angle_gamma   90.00
#
_symmetry.space_group_name_H-M   'P 1'
#
loop_
_entity.id
_entity.type
_entity.pdbx_description
1 polymer ?
#
loop_
_entity_poly.entity_id
_entity_poly.type
_entity_poly.pdbx_seq_one_letter_code
_entity_poly.pdbx_strand_id
1 'polypeptide(L)'
;MPTRLLASLLAAIGFAASAPLFAQDHEAVLEIKRLQTLLAVINAELKADLDQMLTLNEALKANARPSLEAGGQSPDVASVADVQAAQRRAIAREAAINARLDAILARSATLDASKQPLMERIRELSVGLQPAATPATQPGYGSARP
;
A
#
# COMPACT_ATOMS: atom_id res chain seq x y z
N MET A 1 -4.25 64.46 -32.75
CA MET A 1 -4.95 63.17 -32.90
C MET A 1 -3.94 62.02 -32.91
N PRO A 2 -3.44 61.56 -31.74
CA PRO A 2 -3.11 60.14 -31.60
C PRO A 2 -3.27 59.64 -30.14
N THR A 3 -4.42 59.08 -29.77
CA THR A 3 -4.60 58.46 -28.43
C THR A 3 -5.23 57.07 -28.49
N ARG A 4 -5.32 56.45 -29.66
CA ARG A 4 -6.00 55.15 -29.85
C ARG A 4 -5.08 53.93 -29.93
N LEU A 5 -3.76 54.10 -29.81
CA LEU A 5 -2.79 52.98 -29.94
C LEU A 5 -2.27 52.40 -28.62
N LEU A 6 -2.59 52.99 -27.46
CA LEU A 6 -2.10 52.53 -26.15
C LEU A 6 -3.06 51.59 -25.39
N ALA A 7 -4.31 51.47 -25.84
CA ALA A 7 -5.32 50.68 -25.14
C ALA A 7 -5.28 49.17 -25.49
N SER A 8 -4.55 48.76 -26.53
CA SER A 8 -4.49 47.35 -26.97
C SER A 8 -3.34 46.53 -26.38
N LEU A 9 -2.35 47.16 -25.73
CA LEU A 9 -1.19 46.43 -25.18
C LEU A 9 -1.43 45.86 -23.77
N LEU A 10 -2.41 46.38 -23.04
CA LEU A 10 -2.73 45.95 -21.67
C LEU A 10 -3.68 44.73 -21.60
N ALA A 11 -4.33 44.36 -22.70
CA ALA A 11 -5.20 43.18 -22.75
C ALA A 11 -4.44 41.86 -23.03
N ALA A 12 -3.19 41.93 -23.50
CA ALA A 12 -2.41 40.73 -23.82
C ALA A 12 -1.59 40.18 -22.63
N ILE A 13 -1.47 40.93 -21.53
CA ILE A 13 -0.61 40.56 -20.39
C ILE A 13 -1.40 39.76 -19.32
N GLY A 14 -2.74 39.79 -19.34
CA GLY A 14 -3.57 39.07 -18.37
C GLY A 14 -3.71 37.56 -18.58
N PHE A 15 -3.34 37.02 -19.75
CA PHE A 15 -3.61 35.61 -20.10
C PHE A 15 -2.40 34.67 -19.92
N ALA A 16 -1.21 35.20 -19.61
CA ALA A 16 -0.01 34.38 -19.42
C ALA A 16 0.18 33.88 -17.97
N ALA A 17 -0.58 34.40 -17.01
CA ALA A 17 -0.42 34.07 -15.58
C ALA A 17 -1.24 32.84 -15.11
N SER A 18 -2.13 32.29 -15.94
CA SER A 18 -2.96 31.13 -15.60
C SER A 18 -2.38 29.79 -16.04
N ALA A 19 -1.38 29.77 -16.93
CA ALA A 19 -0.72 28.54 -17.38
C ALA A 19 0.03 27.74 -16.28
N PRO A 20 0.68 28.34 -15.25
CA PRO A 20 1.45 27.55 -14.28
C PRO A 20 0.56 26.78 -13.30
N LEU A 21 -0.65 27.25 -13.00
CA LEU A 21 -1.57 26.58 -12.07
C LEU A 21 -2.08 25.23 -12.64
N PHE A 22 -2.49 25.19 -13.90
CA PHE A 22 -2.97 23.95 -14.53
C PHE A 22 -1.87 22.90 -14.77
N ALA A 23 -0.63 23.34 -14.98
CA ALA A 23 0.51 22.43 -15.14
C ALA A 23 0.90 21.77 -13.80
N GLN A 24 0.85 22.54 -12.70
CA GLN A 24 1.17 22.07 -11.36
C GLN A 24 0.15 21.04 -10.85
N ASP A 25 -1.15 21.26 -11.13
CA ASP A 25 -2.20 20.30 -10.79
C ASP A 25 -2.06 18.98 -11.56
N HIS A 26 -1.63 19.04 -12.83
CA HIS A 26 -1.46 17.83 -13.64
C HIS A 26 -0.33 16.92 -13.12
N GLU A 27 0.81 17.51 -12.73
CA GLU A 27 1.94 16.77 -12.16
C GLU A 27 1.57 16.11 -10.82
N ALA A 28 0.88 16.86 -9.94
CA ALA A 28 0.41 16.33 -8.65
C ALA A 28 -0.57 15.16 -8.83
N VAL A 29 -1.47 15.22 -9.81
CA VAL A 29 -2.39 14.12 -10.14
C VAL A 29 -1.64 12.88 -10.64
N LEU A 30 -0.59 13.04 -11.46
CA LEU A 30 0.25 11.94 -11.90
C LEU A 30 1.04 11.31 -10.75
N GLU A 31 1.57 12.14 -9.84
CA GLU A 31 2.26 11.67 -8.63
C GLU A 31 1.31 10.87 -7.73
N ILE A 32 0.09 11.36 -7.48
CA ILE A 32 -0.92 10.63 -6.71
C ILE A 32 -1.22 9.26 -7.34
N LYS A 33 -1.42 9.20 -8.67
CA LYS A 33 -1.65 7.92 -9.36
C LYS A 33 -0.48 6.95 -9.20
N ARG A 34 0.75 7.46 -9.26
CA ARG A 34 1.96 6.67 -9.04
C ARG A 34 2.01 6.13 -7.61
N LEU A 35 1.73 6.95 -6.61
CA LEU A 35 1.70 6.55 -5.20
C LEU A 35 0.58 5.54 -4.92
N GLN A 36 -0.60 5.71 -5.52
CA GLN A 36 -1.70 4.74 -5.45
C GLN A 36 -1.31 3.39 -6.06
N THR A 37 -0.58 3.40 -7.18
CA THR A 37 -0.05 2.18 -7.80
C THR A 37 0.95 1.49 -6.87
N LEU A 38 1.85 2.25 -6.24
CA LEU A 38 2.80 1.70 -5.26
C LEU A 38 2.09 1.08 -4.04
N LEU A 39 1.07 1.75 -3.51
CA LEU A 39 0.25 1.20 -2.43
C LEU A 39 -0.49 -0.07 -2.83
N ALA A 40 -0.99 -0.15 -4.07
CA ALA A 40 -1.63 -1.35 -4.59
C ALA A 40 -0.65 -2.53 -4.67
N VAL A 41 0.59 -2.28 -5.13
CA VAL A 41 1.66 -3.28 -5.14
C VAL A 41 2.00 -3.75 -3.73
N ILE A 42 2.20 -2.83 -2.78
CA ILE A 42 2.48 -3.19 -1.38
C ILE A 42 1.35 -4.04 -0.79
N ASN A 43 0.09 -3.68 -1.04
CA ASN A 43 -1.06 -4.47 -0.57
C ASN A 43 -1.11 -5.87 -1.21
N ALA A 44 -0.75 -6.00 -2.49
CA ALA A 44 -0.67 -7.29 -3.15
C ALA A 44 0.46 -8.16 -2.57
N GLU A 45 1.61 -7.57 -2.26
CA GLU A 45 2.73 -8.26 -1.62
C GLU A 45 2.38 -8.73 -0.20
N LEU A 46 1.73 -7.88 0.60
CA LEU A 46 1.26 -8.25 1.94
C LEU A 46 0.23 -9.38 1.91
N LYS A 47 -0.65 -9.37 0.92
CA LYS A 47 -1.60 -10.47 0.71
C LYS A 47 -0.87 -11.77 0.37
N ALA A 48 0.12 -11.71 -0.52
CA ALA A 48 0.92 -12.87 -0.88
C ALA A 48 1.71 -13.41 0.33
N ASP A 49 2.27 -12.53 1.17
CA ASP A 49 2.95 -12.91 2.41
C ASP A 49 1.99 -13.62 3.38
N LEU A 50 0.76 -13.12 3.52
CA LEU A 50 -0.28 -13.77 4.32
C LEU A 50 -0.61 -15.18 3.80
N ASP A 51 -0.84 -15.32 2.49
CA ASP A 51 -1.13 -16.61 1.87
C ASP A 51 0.03 -17.61 2.06
N GLN A 52 1.28 -17.11 1.97
CA GLN A 52 2.47 -17.91 2.22
C GLN A 52 2.57 -18.35 3.70
N MET A 53 2.29 -17.46 4.65
CA MET A 53 2.26 -17.81 6.08
C MET A 53 1.21 -18.88 6.39
N LEU A 54 0.00 -18.76 5.81
CA LEU A 54 -1.04 -19.77 5.97
C LEU A 54 -0.60 -21.13 5.43
N THR A 55 0.04 -21.15 4.25
CA THR A 55 0.59 -22.38 3.65
C THR A 55 1.67 -23.01 4.53
N LEU A 56 2.58 -22.21 5.09
CA LEU A 56 3.61 -22.70 6.00
C LEU A 56 3.04 -23.22 7.33
N ASN A 57 1.99 -22.59 7.84
CA ASN A 57 1.30 -23.06 9.05
C ASN A 57 0.61 -24.41 8.81
N GLU A 58 -0.02 -24.62 7.66
CA GLU A 58 -0.53 -25.95 7.28
C GLU A 58 0.61 -26.98 7.14
N ALA A 59 1.77 -26.59 6.62
CA ALA A 59 2.94 -27.47 6.58
C ALA A 59 3.46 -27.83 7.98
N LEU A 60 3.43 -26.90 8.94
CA LEU A 60 3.76 -27.18 10.34
C LEU A 60 2.77 -28.17 10.95
N LYS A 61 1.46 -27.96 10.77
CA LYS A 61 0.44 -28.89 11.23
C LYS A 61 0.61 -30.28 10.63
N ALA A 62 0.93 -30.36 9.34
CA ALA A 62 1.21 -31.63 8.67
C ALA A 62 2.46 -32.32 9.24
N ASN A 63 3.51 -31.56 9.55
CA ASN A 63 4.73 -32.08 10.16
C ASN A 63 4.54 -32.53 11.61
N ALA A 64 3.58 -31.95 12.34
CA ALA A 64 3.21 -32.30 13.70
C ALA A 64 2.26 -33.50 13.79
N ARG A 65 1.59 -33.89 12.69
CA ARG A 65 0.70 -35.06 12.68
C ARG A 65 1.55 -36.33 12.80
N PRO A 66 1.25 -37.23 13.77
CA PRO A 66 1.89 -38.54 13.81
C PRO A 66 1.56 -39.28 12.51
N SER A 67 2.57 -39.83 11.84
CA SER A 67 2.39 -40.63 10.62
C SER A 67 1.59 -41.90 10.96
N LEU A 68 0.27 -41.82 10.84
CA LEU A 68 -0.65 -42.95 11.01
C LEU A 68 -0.59 -43.96 9.85
N GLU A 69 0.23 -43.72 8.82
CA GLU A 69 0.42 -44.64 7.69
C GLU A 69 1.15 -45.95 8.05
N ALA A 70 1.63 -46.10 9.28
CA ALA A 70 2.05 -47.39 9.84
C ALA A 70 0.85 -48.32 10.19
N GLY A 71 -0.35 -48.07 9.64
CA GLY A 71 -1.57 -48.83 9.91
C GLY A 71 -1.85 -50.02 8.98
N GLY A 72 -0.98 -50.29 8.01
CA GLY A 72 -1.14 -51.42 7.06
C GLY A 72 0.07 -52.37 6.97
N GLN A 73 1.21 -51.99 7.52
CA GLN A 73 2.36 -52.87 7.69
C GLN A 73 2.36 -53.39 9.12
N SER A 74 2.56 -54.69 9.26
CA SER A 74 2.82 -55.38 10.54
C SER A 74 3.68 -54.49 11.46
N PRO A 75 3.43 -54.49 12.79
CA PRO A 75 4.23 -53.74 13.76
C PRO A 75 5.61 -54.40 13.91
N ASP A 76 6.37 -54.48 12.82
CA ASP A 76 7.75 -54.87 12.82
C ASP A 76 8.55 -53.65 13.27
N VAL A 77 8.82 -53.66 14.57
CA VAL A 77 9.74 -52.83 15.34
C VAL A 77 10.57 -51.88 14.47
N ALA A 78 10.04 -50.69 14.18
CA ALA A 78 10.87 -49.60 13.72
C ALA A 78 12.00 -49.45 14.75
N SER A 79 13.25 -49.56 14.32
CA SER A 79 14.35 -49.49 15.27
C SER A 79 14.29 -48.14 15.99
N VAL A 80 14.67 -48.11 17.27
CA VAL A 80 14.74 -46.85 18.03
C VAL A 80 15.57 -45.79 17.27
N ALA A 81 16.57 -46.23 16.51
CA ALA A 81 17.37 -45.36 15.64
C ALA A 81 16.57 -44.74 14.49
N ASP A 82 15.67 -45.50 13.84
CA ASP A 82 14.84 -45.00 12.75
C ASP A 82 13.80 -43.99 13.23
N VAL A 83 13.19 -44.24 14.40
CA VAL A 83 12.27 -43.31 15.04
C VAL A 83 12.98 -42.01 15.42
N GLN A 84 14.17 -42.12 16.04
CA GLN A 84 14.98 -40.94 16.38
C GLN A 84 15.43 -40.17 15.13
N ALA A 85 15.80 -40.86 14.05
CA ALA A 85 16.16 -40.21 12.79
C ALA A 85 14.97 -39.49 12.15
N ALA A 86 13.77 -40.10 12.16
CA ALA A 86 12.55 -39.47 11.69
C ALA A 86 12.18 -38.23 12.52
N GLN A 87 12.30 -38.30 13.84
CA GLN A 87 12.08 -37.18 14.75
C GLN A 87 13.06 -36.02 14.48
N ARG A 88 14.36 -36.31 14.32
CA ARG A 88 15.36 -35.28 13.97
C ARG A 88 15.05 -34.60 12.65
N ARG A 89 14.61 -35.35 11.64
CA ARG A 89 14.17 -34.78 10.35
C ARG A 89 12.94 -33.90 10.52
N ALA A 90 11.97 -34.30 11.35
CA ALA A 90 10.78 -33.49 11.63
C ALA A 90 11.13 -32.17 12.31
N ILE A 91 12.00 -32.20 13.32
CA ILE A 91 12.49 -31.00 14.01
C ILE A 91 13.26 -30.09 13.05
N ALA A 92 14.13 -30.64 12.20
CA ALA A 92 14.87 -29.86 11.21
C ALA A 92 13.94 -29.18 10.20
N ARG A 93 12.88 -29.86 9.75
CA ARG A 93 11.86 -29.26 8.86
C ARG A 93 11.08 -28.15 9.56
N GLU A 94 10.70 -28.36 10.82
CA GLU A 94 10.02 -27.35 11.62
C GLU A 94 10.87 -26.10 11.80
N ALA A 95 12.15 -26.25 12.17
CA ALA A 95 13.08 -25.13 12.28
C ALA A 95 13.23 -24.36 10.96
N ALA A 96 13.30 -25.07 9.82
CA ALA A 96 13.36 -24.44 8.51
C ALA A 96 12.08 -23.70 8.13
N ILE A 97 10.90 -24.22 8.50
CA ILE A 97 9.62 -23.54 8.28
C ILE A 97 9.51 -22.30 9.16
N ASN A 98 9.88 -22.38 10.44
CA ASN A 98 9.86 -21.24 11.36
C ASN A 98 10.79 -20.12 10.90
N ALA A 99 12.01 -20.45 10.45
CA ALA A 99 12.92 -19.44 9.89
C ALA A 99 12.33 -18.73 8.66
N ARG A 100 11.55 -19.44 7.83
CA ARG A 100 10.84 -18.83 6.70
C ARG A 100 9.69 -17.94 7.15
N LEU A 101 8.93 -18.34 8.17
CA LEU A 101 7.88 -17.51 8.77
C LEU A 101 8.47 -16.21 9.32
N ASP A 102 9.57 -16.28 10.06
CA ASP A 102 10.24 -15.10 10.60
C ASP A 102 10.70 -14.12 9.51
N ALA A 103 11.25 -14.66 8.41
CA ALA A 103 11.65 -13.86 7.26
C ALA A 103 10.45 -13.16 6.59
N ILE A 104 9.32 -13.85 6.44
CA ILE A 104 8.09 -13.27 5.88
C ILE A 104 7.53 -12.20 6.81
N LEU A 105 7.49 -12.44 8.12
CA LEU A 105 7.03 -11.46 9.11
C LEU A 105 7.89 -10.19 9.11
N ALA A 106 9.21 -10.34 9.01
CA ALA A 106 10.14 -9.22 8.90
C ALA A 106 9.88 -8.42 7.62
N ARG A 107 9.66 -9.10 6.48
CA ARG A 107 9.32 -8.45 5.21
C ARG A 107 7.97 -7.74 5.27
N SER A 108 6.94 -8.37 5.83
CA SER A 108 5.61 -7.75 5.95
C SER A 108 5.66 -6.50 6.83
N ALA A 109 6.46 -6.53 7.90
CA ALA A 109 6.65 -5.36 8.77
C ALA A 109 7.31 -4.18 8.04
N THR A 110 8.31 -4.43 7.17
CA THR A 110 8.93 -3.36 6.38
C THR A 110 8.00 -2.82 5.30
N LEU A 111 7.20 -3.68 4.67
CA LEU A 111 6.17 -3.28 3.73
C LEU A 111 5.08 -2.43 4.38
N ASP A 112 4.57 -2.83 5.55
CA ASP A 112 3.57 -2.06 6.28
C ASP A 112 4.12 -0.70 6.76
N ALA A 113 5.36 -0.65 7.24
CA ALA A 113 6.02 0.61 7.60
C ALA A 113 6.13 1.58 6.41
N SER A 114 6.25 1.06 5.19
CA SER A 114 6.35 1.85 3.96
C SER A 114 5.01 2.48 3.54
N LYS A 115 3.86 2.05 4.09
CA LYS A 115 2.53 2.55 3.67
C LYS A 115 2.22 3.93 4.26
N GLN A 116 2.57 4.17 5.51
CA GLN A 116 2.30 5.46 6.18
C GLN A 116 2.87 6.67 5.42
N PRO A 117 4.16 6.70 5.03
CA PRO A 117 4.71 7.84 4.32
C PRO A 117 4.06 8.04 2.94
N LEU A 118 3.68 6.96 2.25
CA LEU A 118 2.98 7.05 0.96
C LEU A 118 1.57 7.63 1.12
N MET A 119 0.84 7.22 2.15
CA MET A 119 -0.49 7.75 2.46
C MET A 119 -0.44 9.23 2.85
N GLU A 120 0.56 9.62 3.65
CA GLU A 120 0.77 11.03 4.02
C GLU A 120 1.08 11.87 2.78
N ARG A 121 1.95 11.39 1.90
CA ARG A 121 2.28 12.07 0.64
C ARG A 121 1.05 12.25 -0.27
N ILE A 122 0.20 11.24 -0.39
CA ILE A 122 -1.06 11.35 -1.12
C ILE A 122 -1.96 12.42 -0.49
N ARG A 123 -2.05 12.46 0.84
CA ARG A 123 -2.86 13.44 1.56
C ARG A 123 -2.37 14.86 1.31
N GLU A 124 -1.06 15.10 1.43
CA GLU A 124 -0.43 16.40 1.15
C GLU A 124 -0.76 16.90 -0.26
N LEU A 125 -0.56 16.05 -1.28
CA LEU A 125 -0.83 16.38 -2.67
C LEU A 125 -2.34 16.59 -2.92
N SER A 126 -3.19 15.83 -2.25
CA SER A 126 -4.65 15.95 -2.39
C SER A 126 -5.21 17.23 -1.76
N VAL A 127 -4.62 17.72 -0.67
CA VAL A 127 -5.00 18.99 -0.03
C VAL A 127 -4.61 20.17 -0.90
N GLY A 128 -3.45 20.11 -1.58
CA GLY A 128 -3.00 21.15 -2.51
C GLY A 128 -3.86 21.30 -3.76
N LEU A 129 -4.58 20.23 -4.15
CA LEU A 129 -5.48 20.19 -5.31
C LEU A 129 -6.90 20.66 -5.01
N GLN A 130 -7.26 20.94 -3.76
CA GLN A 130 -8.58 21.50 -3.43
C GLN A 130 -8.60 22.99 -3.78
N PRO A 131 -9.41 23.44 -4.75
CA PRO A 131 -9.59 24.85 -4.98
C PRO A 131 -10.16 25.46 -3.70
N ALA A 132 -9.51 26.51 -3.19
CA ALA A 132 -9.99 27.28 -2.06
C ALA A 132 -11.46 27.59 -2.31
N ALA A 133 -12.35 27.04 -1.48
CA ALA A 133 -13.77 27.31 -1.56
C ALA A 133 -13.93 28.82 -1.48
N THR A 134 -14.24 29.47 -2.61
CA THR A 134 -14.56 30.89 -2.66
C THR A 134 -15.72 31.09 -1.67
N PRO A 135 -15.56 31.91 -0.62
CA PRO A 135 -16.68 32.23 0.24
C PRO A 135 -17.73 32.87 -0.65
N ALA A 136 -18.84 32.16 -0.85
CA ALA A 136 -19.98 32.68 -1.59
C ALA A 136 -20.40 33.98 -0.88
N THR A 137 -20.21 35.10 -1.59
CA THR A 137 -20.67 36.42 -1.19
C THR A 137 -22.15 36.29 -0.85
N GLN A 138 -22.49 36.34 0.44
CA GLN A 138 -23.88 36.43 0.88
C GLN A 138 -24.48 37.69 0.23
N PRO A 139 -25.53 37.58 -0.59
CA PRO A 139 -26.25 38.77 -1.01
C PRO A 139 -26.97 39.30 0.23
N GLY A 140 -26.51 40.46 0.70
CA GLY A 140 -27.16 41.21 1.76
C GLY A 140 -28.57 41.57 1.34
N TYR A 141 -29.57 40.87 1.90
CA TYR A 141 -30.95 41.33 1.87
C TYR A 141 -31.06 42.51 2.83
N GLY A 142 -30.93 43.71 2.27
CA GLY A 142 -31.44 44.92 2.88
C GLY A 142 -32.97 44.82 2.94
N SER A 143 -33.53 44.55 4.11
CA SER A 143 -34.93 44.84 4.40
C SER A 143 -34.99 46.16 5.17
N ALA A 144 -35.26 47.23 4.42
CA ALA A 144 -35.69 48.50 4.96
C ALA A 144 -36.96 48.31 5.80
N ARG A 145 -36.94 48.90 6.99
CA ARG A 145 -38.12 49.19 7.83
C ARG A 145 -39.10 50.10 7.08
N PRO A 146 -40.39 49.99 7.38
CA PRO A 146 -41.19 51.13 7.81
C PRO A 146 -41.19 51.26 9.35
#